data_AF-A0A1S3XRZ3-F1
#
_entry.id   AF-A0A1S3XRZ3-F1
#
_cell.length_a   1.000
_cell.length_b   1.000
_cell.length_c   1.000
_cell.angle_alpha   90.00
_cell.angle_beta   90.00
_cell.angle_gamma   90.00
#
_symmetry.space_group_name_H-M   'P 1'
#
loop_
_entity.id
_entity.type
_entity.pdbx_description
1 polymer ?
#
loop_
_entity_poly.entity_id
_entity_poly.type
_entity_poly.pdbx_seq_one_letter_code
_entity_poly.pdbx_strand_id
1 'polypeptide(L)'
;MTSSYSLSSIRNTTKSEALLVAQKSYLFYPRQRLCVFSNETQFPKKDFLVLNPQISSAFSFLRLKNSSFRHPFAALSSFAEADGDKGENFEVKSHQEHANSSSEEDDDLPGMAQAFHISSSTASAISICIALAALILPFFMKSLGQGLALKYKMLSYTTILFGFYMAWNIGANDVANAMGTSVGSGALSLRQAVITAGILEFAGALLMGTHVTNTMQKGILMANVFQGKDTLLFAGLLSSLAAAGTWLQVASYYGWPVSTTHCIVGSMVGFGLVYGGTGAVFWSSLARVTSSWVISPLLGAAMSFLVYKCIRRFVYSARNPGQAAAAAAPIAVFLGVTGISFVALPLSKISNLALGQAITCGAIGAFVVDRIIRGQLGHLLAKSSSEEPEPESETFDTKNIGFLSDIAGPKGTQLKIVYGVFGYMQVLSACFMSFAHGGNDVSNAIGPLAAALSILQGGLSRADIVIPNDVLAWGGFGIVAGLTMWGYRVIATIGKKITELTPTRGFAAEFAAASVVLCASKLGLPISGTHTLVGAVMGVGFARGLNSVRAETVKEIVTSWLVTIPAGATFAVSYTWIFTKLLSYIL
;
A
#
# COMPACT_ATOMS: atom_id res chain seq x y z
N MET A 1 -61.30 -13.08 25.29
CA MET A 1 -61.45 -12.31 26.55
C MET A 1 -60.59 -11.06 26.45
N THR A 2 -61.25 -9.92 26.34
CA THR A 2 -60.75 -8.53 26.54
C THR A 2 -60.10 -8.41 27.93
N SER A 3 -59.16 -7.52 28.25
CA SER A 3 -59.16 -6.07 28.07
C SER A 3 -57.78 -5.46 28.39
N SER A 4 -57.45 -4.42 27.64
CA SER A 4 -56.58 -3.27 27.95
C SER A 4 -56.76 -2.66 29.34
N TYR A 5 -55.70 -2.07 29.92
CA TYR A 5 -55.75 -0.80 30.68
C TYR A 5 -54.39 -0.09 30.72
N SER A 6 -54.47 1.24 30.62
CA SER A 6 -53.42 2.25 30.64
C SER A 6 -53.83 3.38 31.59
N LEU A 7 -52.84 4.19 32.03
CA LEU A 7 -52.93 5.52 32.73
C LEU A 7 -53.23 5.44 34.25
N SER A 8 -52.70 6.26 35.17
CA SER A 8 -51.87 7.48 35.16
C SER A 8 -51.66 8.02 36.60
N SER A 9 -50.50 8.66 36.92
CA SER A 9 -50.33 10.01 37.53
C SER A 9 -50.94 10.32 38.95
N ILE A 10 -50.40 11.09 39.92
CA ILE A 10 -49.69 12.39 39.96
C ILE A 10 -49.21 12.69 41.43
N ARG A 11 -48.13 13.48 41.56
CA ARG A 11 -47.62 14.41 42.64
C ARG A 11 -47.79 14.12 44.15
N ASN A 12 -46.70 14.39 44.91
CA ASN A 12 -46.69 15.49 45.89
C ASN A 12 -45.29 16.02 46.25
N THR A 13 -45.24 17.32 46.57
CA THR A 13 -44.09 18.18 46.93
C THR A 13 -43.98 18.40 48.43
N THR A 14 -42.77 18.48 49.00
CA THR A 14 -42.44 19.33 50.17
C THR A 14 -40.91 19.56 50.30
N LYS A 15 -40.50 20.82 50.48
CA LYS A 15 -39.16 21.27 50.92
C LYS A 15 -39.15 21.44 52.44
N SER A 16 -38.03 21.14 53.12
CA SER A 16 -37.39 22.03 54.11
C SER A 16 -35.98 21.55 54.47
N GLU A 17 -35.13 22.53 54.81
CA GLU A 17 -33.68 22.53 55.01
C GLU A 17 -33.21 21.94 56.35
N ALA A 18 -31.99 21.37 56.40
CA ALA A 18 -30.97 21.68 57.43
C ALA A 18 -29.63 20.91 57.24
N LEU A 19 -28.55 21.69 57.24
CA LEU A 19 -27.15 21.44 57.67
C LEU A 19 -26.15 20.53 56.91
N LEU A 20 -25.15 21.23 56.34
CA LEU A 20 -23.73 20.92 56.09
C LEU A 20 -23.06 19.89 57.02
N VAL A 21 -22.21 19.02 56.44
CA VAL A 21 -20.74 18.94 56.68
C VAL A 21 -20.13 17.83 55.78
N ALA A 22 -18.88 18.09 55.37
CA ALA A 22 -18.07 17.46 54.34
C ALA A 22 -17.73 15.97 54.50
N GLN A 23 -17.48 15.30 53.36
CA GLN A 23 -16.34 14.37 53.22
C GLN A 23 -15.89 14.23 51.74
N LYS A 24 -14.70 14.78 51.46
CA LYS A 24 -13.84 14.46 50.31
C LYS A 24 -12.80 13.45 50.80
N SER A 25 -12.52 12.40 50.04
CA SER A 25 -11.42 11.47 50.31
C SER A 25 -10.47 11.44 49.10
N TYR A 26 -9.33 12.11 49.26
CA TYR A 26 -8.08 11.87 48.52
C TYR A 26 -7.23 10.92 49.38
N LEU A 27 -6.57 9.93 48.77
CA LEU A 27 -5.48 9.20 49.44
C LEU A 27 -4.26 9.09 48.52
N PHE A 28 -3.22 9.79 48.98
CA PHE A 28 -1.83 9.80 48.53
C PHE A 28 -1.11 8.49 48.89
N TYR A 29 -0.13 8.09 48.07
CA TYR A 29 0.91 7.11 48.42
C TYR A 29 2.25 7.85 48.66
N PRO A 30 3.00 7.56 49.74
CA PRO A 30 4.21 8.31 50.07
C PRO A 30 5.50 7.67 49.53
N ARG A 31 6.49 8.55 49.39
CA ARG A 31 7.90 8.36 49.03
C ARG A 31 8.70 8.29 50.34
N GLN A 32 9.60 7.33 50.52
CA GLN A 32 10.55 7.34 51.65
C GLN A 32 11.99 7.16 51.16
N ARG A 33 12.81 8.17 51.46
CA ARG A 33 14.28 8.15 51.57
C ARG A 33 14.61 8.08 53.07
N LEU A 34 15.66 7.37 53.45
CA LEU A 34 16.42 7.66 54.68
C LEU A 34 17.91 7.40 54.44
N CYS A 35 18.74 8.35 54.87
CA CYS A 35 20.21 8.30 54.96
C CYS A 35 20.59 8.38 56.46
N VAL A 36 21.81 7.92 56.80
CA VAL A 36 22.81 8.45 57.78
C VAL A 36 23.84 7.33 58.09
N PHE A 37 25.08 7.41 57.54
CA PHE A 37 26.43 7.59 58.20
C PHE A 37 26.94 6.40 59.07
N SER A 38 28.21 5.92 59.06
CA SER A 38 29.55 6.56 58.96
C SER A 38 30.71 5.58 58.61
N ASN A 39 31.78 6.13 58.01
CA ASN A 39 33.26 5.88 58.08
C ASN A 39 33.93 4.49 58.10
N GLU A 40 34.91 4.30 57.18
CA GLU A 40 36.38 4.07 57.40
C GLU A 40 37.03 3.41 56.15
N THR A 41 37.81 4.14 55.33
CA THR A 41 39.29 4.25 55.24
C THR A 41 40.08 3.13 54.51
N GLN A 42 40.80 3.57 53.45
CA GLN A 42 42.16 3.18 52.96
C GLN A 42 42.42 1.95 52.03
N PHE A 43 42.78 2.27 50.77
CA PHE A 43 43.93 1.82 49.89
C PHE A 43 44.29 0.32 49.67
N PRO A 44 45.14 -0.06 48.66
CA PRO A 44 45.54 0.54 47.36
C PRO A 44 45.54 -0.45 46.14
N LYS A 45 45.89 0.08 44.96
CA LYS A 45 46.21 -0.59 43.68
C LYS A 45 47.39 -1.59 43.76
N LYS A 46 47.40 -2.62 42.89
CA LYS A 46 48.63 -3.14 42.25
C LYS A 46 48.35 -3.92 40.95
N ASP A 47 49.27 -3.70 40.01
CA ASP A 47 49.34 -4.19 38.63
C ASP A 47 49.56 -5.71 38.51
N PHE A 48 49.15 -6.30 37.38
CA PHE A 48 49.80 -7.51 36.86
C PHE A 48 49.94 -7.48 35.34
N LEU A 49 51.20 -7.61 34.92
CA LEU A 49 51.70 -7.80 33.56
C LEU A 49 51.49 -9.25 33.10
N VAL A 50 50.97 -9.36 31.87
CA VAL A 50 51.33 -10.28 30.77
C VAL A 50 51.83 -11.69 31.12
N LEU A 51 51.04 -12.68 30.71
CA LEU A 51 51.56 -13.93 30.14
C LEU A 51 50.68 -14.36 28.94
N ASN A 52 51.29 -14.47 27.78
CA ASN A 52 50.73 -15.06 26.57
C ASN A 52 51.15 -16.55 26.53
N PRO A 53 50.30 -17.46 26.06
CA PRO A 53 50.74 -18.21 24.89
C PRO A 53 49.64 -18.41 23.84
N GLN A 54 50.14 -18.52 22.60
CA GLN A 54 49.47 -18.75 21.33
C GLN A 54 48.36 -19.80 21.37
N ILE A 55 47.18 -19.45 20.82
CA ILE A 55 46.34 -20.39 20.07
C ILE A 55 45.91 -19.71 18.76
N SER A 56 46.20 -20.41 17.67
CA SER A 56 45.96 -20.04 16.28
C SER A 56 44.48 -20.13 15.89
N SER A 57 44.01 -19.05 15.26
CA SER A 57 43.03 -18.92 14.17
C SER A 57 41.89 -19.94 13.99
N ALA A 58 40.68 -19.52 14.33
CA ALA A 58 39.48 -19.58 13.49
C ALA A 58 38.37 -18.75 14.18
N PHE A 59 37.54 -18.04 13.40
CA PHE A 59 36.48 -17.10 13.80
C PHE A 59 36.90 -15.65 14.06
N SER A 60 36.89 -14.86 12.98
CA SER A 60 36.69 -13.41 13.02
C SER A 60 35.52 -13.08 12.09
N PHE A 61 34.31 -12.99 12.64
CA PHE A 61 33.21 -12.24 12.03
C PHE A 61 32.66 -11.26 13.07
N LEU A 62 32.32 -10.06 12.60
CA LEU A 62 31.69 -8.93 13.31
C LEU A 62 32.62 -8.05 14.17
N ARG A 63 33.49 -7.29 13.49
CA ARG A 63 33.88 -5.96 13.96
C ARG A 63 33.03 -4.92 13.25
N LEU A 64 31.93 -4.51 13.88
CA LEU A 64 31.08 -3.41 13.41
C LEU A 64 31.91 -2.12 13.48
N LYS A 65 32.48 -1.72 12.35
CA LYS A 65 33.18 -0.45 12.21
C LYS A 65 32.09 0.63 12.09
N ASN A 66 32.12 1.60 13.01
CA ASN A 66 31.29 2.81 13.00
C ASN A 66 31.21 3.40 11.59
N SER A 67 30.12 3.14 10.87
CA SER A 67 29.74 3.90 9.68
C SER A 67 28.82 5.02 10.15
N SER A 68 29.34 6.24 10.12
CA SER A 68 28.53 7.45 10.11
C SER A 68 27.39 7.29 9.08
N PHE A 69 26.14 7.28 9.56
CA PHE A 69 24.94 7.28 8.74
C PHE A 69 24.90 8.60 7.97
N ARG A 70 25.46 8.63 6.75
CA ARG A 70 25.26 9.74 5.80
C ARG A 70 24.21 9.32 4.76
N HIS A 71 23.03 9.93 4.91
CA HIS A 71 21.93 10.20 3.97
C HIS A 71 21.49 9.12 2.95
N PRO A 72 20.26 8.57 3.08
CA PRO A 72 19.67 7.68 2.08
C PRO A 72 18.39 8.25 1.43
N PHE A 73 18.33 9.55 1.11
CA PHE A 73 17.28 10.11 0.24
C PHE A 73 17.94 10.72 -0.99
N ALA A 74 17.29 10.61 -2.15
CA ALA A 74 17.82 11.15 -3.40
C ALA A 74 18.27 12.60 -3.19
N ALA A 75 19.53 12.89 -3.53
CA ALA A 75 20.11 14.20 -3.38
C ALA A 75 19.29 15.22 -4.19
N LEU A 76 19.12 16.44 -3.64
CA LEU A 76 18.47 17.58 -4.30
C LEU A 76 18.96 17.84 -5.75
N SER A 77 20.16 17.35 -6.11
CA SER A 77 20.71 17.41 -7.47
C SER A 77 19.96 16.54 -8.47
N SER A 78 19.39 15.39 -8.07
CA SER A 78 18.62 14.51 -8.95
C SER A 78 17.34 15.15 -9.49
N PHE A 79 16.87 16.22 -8.86
CA PHE A 79 15.65 16.94 -9.23
C PHE A 79 15.92 18.15 -10.13
N ALA A 80 17.19 18.48 -10.41
CA ALA A 80 17.59 19.72 -11.08
C ALA A 80 17.61 19.66 -12.61
N GLU A 81 17.68 18.46 -13.21
CA GLU A 81 17.87 18.28 -14.67
C GLU A 81 16.56 18.11 -15.46
N ALA A 82 15.40 18.07 -14.81
CA ALA A 82 14.14 17.70 -15.46
C ALA A 82 13.34 18.86 -16.09
N ASP A 83 13.79 20.11 -16.00
CA ASP A 83 13.08 21.26 -16.60
C ASP A 83 14.08 22.39 -16.93
N GLY A 84 14.81 22.23 -18.04
CA GLY A 84 15.71 23.24 -18.60
C GLY A 84 15.88 23.04 -20.11
N ASP A 85 15.44 24.04 -20.86
CA ASP A 85 15.57 24.27 -22.31
C ASP A 85 14.86 23.36 -23.33
N LYS A 86 13.85 23.96 -23.97
CA LYS A 86 13.53 23.70 -25.37
C LYS A 86 14.43 24.59 -26.24
N GLY A 87 15.36 23.94 -26.94
CA GLY A 87 15.96 24.47 -28.15
C GLY A 87 17.42 24.85 -28.02
N GLU A 88 18.32 23.87 -28.15
CA GLU A 88 19.53 23.99 -28.93
C GLU A 88 20.07 22.58 -29.21
N ASN A 89 20.33 22.27 -30.48
CA ASN A 89 21.00 21.04 -30.90
C ASN A 89 22.46 21.12 -30.43
N PHE A 90 22.77 20.50 -29.29
CA PHE A 90 24.14 20.23 -28.89
C PHE A 90 24.39 18.72 -28.98
N GLU A 91 25.26 18.34 -29.93
CA GLU A 91 25.85 17.01 -30.00
C GLU A 91 26.55 16.70 -28.67
N VAL A 92 26.00 15.73 -27.94
CA VAL A 92 26.63 15.20 -26.74
C VAL A 92 27.82 14.35 -27.17
N LYS A 93 29.01 14.95 -27.19
CA LYS A 93 30.27 14.20 -27.07
C LYS A 93 30.30 13.59 -25.67
N SER A 94 30.09 12.28 -25.62
CA SER A 94 30.33 11.45 -24.44
C SER A 94 31.77 11.62 -23.98
N HIS A 95 31.98 12.17 -22.78
CA HIS A 95 33.24 12.01 -22.06
C HIS A 95 33.39 10.54 -21.67
N GLN A 96 34.29 9.89 -22.39
CA GLN A 96 34.67 8.50 -22.28
C GLN A 96 36.09 8.48 -21.70
N GLU A 97 36.21 8.25 -20.39
CA GLU A 97 37.46 8.00 -19.64
C GLU A 97 37.02 7.79 -18.17
N HIS A 98 37.10 6.65 -17.48
CA HIS A 98 37.75 5.35 -17.66
C HIS A 98 36.77 4.26 -17.19
N ALA A 99 36.38 3.35 -18.08
CA ALA A 99 35.77 2.07 -17.71
C ALA A 99 36.23 1.02 -18.73
N ASN A 100 37.50 0.63 -18.62
CA ASN A 100 38.05 -0.50 -19.36
C ASN A 100 38.51 -1.54 -18.34
N SER A 101 37.57 -2.37 -17.88
CA SER A 101 37.73 -3.78 -17.47
C SER A 101 36.62 -4.24 -16.51
N SER A 102 35.40 -4.51 -17.00
CA SER A 102 34.42 -5.41 -16.34
C SER A 102 33.11 -5.59 -17.13
N SER A 103 33.12 -5.54 -18.46
CA SER A 103 31.89 -5.55 -19.27
C SER A 103 31.46 -6.94 -19.75
N GLU A 104 31.90 -8.03 -19.11
CA GLU A 104 31.49 -9.39 -19.47
C GLU A 104 30.82 -10.18 -18.33
N GLU A 105 30.78 -9.67 -17.08
CA GLU A 105 30.15 -10.38 -15.95
C GLU A 105 28.73 -9.88 -15.59
N ASP A 106 28.27 -8.74 -16.12
CA ASP A 106 26.99 -8.12 -15.72
C ASP A 106 25.75 -8.67 -16.45
N ASP A 107 25.92 -9.43 -17.55
CA ASP A 107 24.81 -10.00 -18.34
C ASP A 107 24.28 -11.35 -17.80
N ASP A 108 24.97 -11.98 -16.84
CA ASP A 108 24.62 -13.30 -16.28
C ASP A 108 23.92 -13.23 -14.90
N LEU A 109 23.63 -12.03 -14.37
CA LEU A 109 22.98 -11.88 -13.07
C LEU A 109 21.46 -12.10 -13.17
N PRO A 110 20.84 -12.93 -12.29
CA PRO A 110 19.39 -13.07 -12.23
C PRO A 110 18.74 -11.69 -12.07
N GLY A 111 17.63 -11.42 -12.78
CA GLY A 111 17.05 -10.06 -12.83
C GLY A 111 16.74 -9.42 -11.46
N MET A 112 16.48 -10.23 -10.42
CA MET A 112 16.35 -9.76 -9.04
C MET A 112 17.68 -9.23 -8.46
N ALA A 113 18.80 -9.93 -8.71
CA ALA A 113 20.12 -9.56 -8.23
C ALA A 113 20.57 -8.22 -8.83
N GLN A 114 20.37 -8.06 -10.14
CA GLN A 114 20.66 -6.81 -10.86
C GLN A 114 19.77 -5.66 -10.38
N ALA A 115 18.44 -5.86 -10.33
CA ALA A 115 17.49 -4.82 -9.94
C ALA A 115 17.72 -4.30 -8.52
N PHE A 116 18.11 -5.20 -7.61
CA PHE A 116 18.44 -4.83 -6.25
C PHE A 116 19.94 -4.72 -6.02
N HIS A 117 20.85 -4.65 -6.99
CA HIS A 117 22.31 -4.56 -6.75
C HIS A 117 22.87 -5.51 -5.66
N ILE A 118 22.34 -6.72 -5.54
CA ILE A 118 22.76 -7.75 -4.56
C ILE A 118 23.42 -8.93 -5.29
N SER A 119 24.15 -9.79 -4.59
CA SER A 119 24.72 -10.98 -5.21
C SER A 119 23.63 -11.97 -5.65
N SER A 120 23.90 -12.71 -6.73
CA SER A 120 23.04 -13.81 -7.20
C SER A 120 22.76 -14.84 -6.08
N SER A 121 23.76 -15.12 -5.25
CA SER A 121 23.62 -16.01 -4.09
C SER A 121 22.62 -15.49 -3.04
N THR A 122 22.64 -14.19 -2.73
CA THR A 122 21.67 -13.59 -1.81
C THR A 122 20.26 -13.58 -2.40
N ALA A 123 20.10 -13.25 -3.69
CA ALA A 123 18.81 -13.28 -4.37
C ALA A 123 18.20 -14.70 -4.39
N SER A 124 19.04 -15.71 -4.68
CA SER A 124 18.65 -17.13 -4.63
C SER A 124 18.28 -17.56 -3.21
N ALA A 125 19.07 -17.20 -2.21
CA ALA A 125 18.78 -17.51 -0.80
C ALA A 125 17.45 -16.92 -0.33
N ILE A 126 17.15 -15.66 -0.67
CA ILE A 126 15.85 -15.02 -0.37
C ILE A 126 14.71 -15.81 -1.02
N SER A 127 14.84 -16.16 -2.29
CA SER A 127 13.82 -16.92 -3.04
C SER A 127 13.59 -18.31 -2.45
N ILE A 128 14.67 -19.02 -2.06
CA ILE A 128 14.60 -20.33 -1.41
C ILE A 128 13.94 -20.23 -0.03
N CYS A 129 14.30 -19.24 0.79
CA CYS A 129 13.69 -19.02 2.09
C CYS A 129 12.19 -18.73 1.98
N ILE A 130 11.79 -17.90 1.01
CA ILE A 130 10.38 -17.63 0.72
C ILE A 130 9.66 -18.90 0.29
N ALA A 131 10.24 -19.68 -0.63
CA ALA A 131 9.63 -20.94 -1.10
C ALA A 131 9.49 -21.95 0.03
N LEU A 132 10.51 -22.08 0.89
CA LEU A 132 10.47 -22.96 2.06
C LEU A 132 9.43 -22.51 3.07
N ALA A 133 9.35 -21.22 3.37
CA ALA A 133 8.29 -20.66 4.21
C ALA A 133 6.90 -20.90 3.59
N ALA A 134 6.77 -20.74 2.27
CA ALA A 134 5.52 -20.97 1.54
C ALA A 134 5.03 -22.43 1.64
N LEU A 135 5.94 -23.39 1.69
CA LEU A 135 5.61 -24.81 1.81
C LEU A 135 5.39 -25.25 3.26
N ILE A 136 6.11 -24.66 4.22
CA ILE A 136 6.12 -25.10 5.63
C ILE A 136 5.05 -24.42 6.48
N LEU A 137 4.88 -23.10 6.36
CA LEU A 137 3.97 -22.33 7.22
C LEU A 137 2.51 -22.83 7.19
N PRO A 138 1.94 -23.27 6.04
CA PRO A 138 0.58 -23.79 6.00
C PRO A 138 0.32 -24.98 6.94
N PHE A 139 1.33 -25.78 7.25
CA PHE A 139 1.18 -26.91 8.20
C PHE A 139 0.90 -26.46 9.63
N PHE A 140 1.24 -25.22 9.99
CA PHE A 140 1.02 -24.63 11.31
C PHE A 140 -0.24 -23.76 11.38
N MET A 141 -0.92 -23.54 10.25
CA MET A 141 -2.13 -22.71 10.19
C MET A 141 -3.32 -23.45 10.82
N LYS A 142 -4.10 -22.75 11.65
CA LYS A 142 -5.32 -23.30 12.25
C LYS A 142 -6.36 -23.61 11.17
N SER A 143 -6.36 -22.82 10.10
CA SER A 143 -7.22 -22.95 8.94
C SER A 143 -7.02 -24.24 8.14
N LEU A 144 -5.96 -25.02 8.43
CA LEU A 144 -5.77 -26.36 7.87
C LEU A 144 -6.84 -27.37 8.35
N GLY A 145 -7.58 -27.04 9.41
CA GLY A 145 -8.67 -27.86 9.95
C GLY A 145 -8.18 -28.87 10.98
N GLN A 146 -8.10 -28.46 12.25
CA GLN A 146 -7.84 -29.38 13.36
C GLN A 146 -9.03 -30.35 13.50
N GLY A 147 -8.75 -31.65 13.51
CA GLY A 147 -9.79 -32.70 13.59
C GLY A 147 -10.37 -33.19 12.26
N LEU A 148 -10.03 -32.58 11.12
CA LEU A 148 -10.43 -33.08 9.79
C LEU A 148 -9.69 -34.38 9.43
N ALA A 149 -10.34 -35.23 8.62
CA ALA A 149 -9.70 -36.40 8.03
C ALA A 149 -8.49 -35.99 7.15
N LEU A 150 -7.49 -36.87 7.03
CA LEU A 150 -6.23 -36.59 6.32
C LEU A 150 -6.47 -36.07 4.89
N LYS A 151 -7.43 -36.64 4.17
CA LYS A 151 -7.83 -36.23 2.81
C LYS A 151 -8.22 -34.75 2.75
N TYR A 152 -9.09 -34.29 3.65
CA TYR A 152 -9.51 -32.89 3.68
C TYR A 152 -8.41 -31.95 4.17
N LYS A 153 -7.52 -32.40 5.06
CA LYS A 153 -6.32 -31.63 5.44
C LYS A 153 -5.39 -31.39 4.25
N MET A 154 -5.13 -32.43 3.46
CA MET A 154 -4.31 -32.30 2.24
C MET A 154 -4.96 -31.36 1.23
N LEU A 155 -6.28 -31.43 1.07
CA LEU A 155 -7.01 -30.55 0.17
C LEU A 155 -7.02 -29.09 0.65
N SER A 156 -7.15 -28.85 1.96
CA SER A 156 -6.98 -27.53 2.57
C SER A 156 -5.56 -26.99 2.39
N TYR A 157 -4.53 -27.83 2.55
CA TYR A 157 -3.14 -27.45 2.29
C TYR A 157 -2.95 -26.97 0.85
N THR A 158 -3.40 -27.76 -0.14
CA THR A 158 -3.36 -27.37 -1.55
C THR A 158 -4.12 -26.07 -1.79
N THR A 159 -5.30 -25.92 -1.19
CA THR A 159 -6.11 -24.70 -1.29
C THR A 159 -5.33 -23.46 -0.80
N ILE A 160 -4.67 -23.56 0.35
CA ILE A 160 -3.82 -22.50 0.91
C ILE A 160 -2.65 -22.15 -0.03
N LEU A 161 -2.04 -23.13 -0.71
CA LEU A 161 -1.00 -22.89 -1.70
C LEU A 161 -1.52 -22.16 -2.95
N PHE A 162 -2.73 -22.45 -3.41
CA PHE A 162 -3.35 -21.72 -4.53
C PHE A 162 -3.64 -20.26 -4.14
N GLY A 163 -4.10 -20.04 -2.91
CA GLY A 163 -4.25 -18.69 -2.36
C GLY A 163 -2.92 -17.94 -2.28
N PHE A 164 -1.84 -18.61 -1.85
CA PHE A 164 -0.49 -18.05 -1.85
C PHE A 164 -0.05 -17.68 -3.27
N TYR A 165 -0.23 -18.57 -4.24
CA TYR A 165 0.15 -18.34 -5.62
C TYR A 165 -0.55 -17.12 -6.22
N MET A 166 -1.85 -16.96 -5.96
CA MET A 166 -2.59 -15.76 -6.35
C MET A 166 -2.04 -14.51 -5.64
N ALA A 167 -1.87 -14.55 -4.31
CA ALA A 167 -1.35 -13.43 -3.53
C ALA A 167 0.07 -13.00 -3.95
N TRP A 168 0.94 -13.97 -4.24
CA TRP A 168 2.27 -13.74 -4.80
C TRP A 168 2.19 -13.01 -6.14
N ASN A 169 1.27 -13.40 -7.02
CA ASN A 169 1.09 -12.71 -8.30
C ASN A 169 0.50 -11.30 -8.17
N ILE A 170 -0.35 -11.07 -7.15
CA ILE A 170 -0.82 -9.71 -6.81
C ILE A 170 0.39 -8.83 -6.45
N GLY A 171 1.24 -9.27 -5.53
CA GLY A 171 2.42 -8.50 -5.14
C GLY A 171 3.41 -8.27 -6.28
N ALA A 172 3.58 -9.25 -7.18
CA ALA A 172 4.45 -9.13 -8.34
C ALA A 172 3.96 -8.09 -9.37
N ASN A 173 2.65 -7.95 -9.56
CA ASN A 173 2.08 -7.02 -10.54
C ASN A 173 1.80 -5.64 -9.96
N ASP A 174 1.14 -5.59 -8.82
CA ASP A 174 0.42 -4.40 -8.39
C ASP A 174 1.23 -3.47 -7.49
N VAL A 175 2.38 -3.89 -6.96
CA VAL A 175 3.28 -3.00 -6.18
C VAL A 175 3.70 -1.75 -6.97
N ALA A 176 3.71 -1.86 -8.30
CA ALA A 176 4.00 -0.76 -9.19
C ALA A 176 2.93 0.35 -9.12
N ASN A 177 1.70 0.02 -8.73
CA ASN A 177 0.63 0.99 -8.49
C ASN A 177 0.90 1.86 -7.25
N ALA A 178 1.57 1.31 -6.24
CA ALA A 178 1.86 2.04 -5.01
C ALA A 178 3.21 2.77 -5.04
N MET A 179 4.22 2.17 -5.69
CA MET A 179 5.60 2.65 -5.62
C MET A 179 6.15 3.12 -6.97
N GLY A 180 5.47 2.84 -8.07
CA GLY A 180 5.96 3.15 -9.42
C GLY A 180 6.21 4.63 -9.64
N THR A 181 5.34 5.52 -9.13
CA THR A 181 5.54 6.97 -9.29
C THR A 181 6.65 7.51 -8.38
N SER A 182 6.78 6.97 -7.17
CA SER A 182 7.86 7.31 -6.23
C SER A 182 9.23 6.88 -6.72
N VAL A 183 9.33 5.70 -7.34
CA VAL A 183 10.57 5.27 -7.99
C VAL A 183 10.83 6.03 -9.29
N GLY A 184 9.79 6.25 -10.12
CA GLY A 184 9.91 6.98 -11.39
C GLY A 184 10.29 8.45 -11.24
N SER A 185 9.85 9.10 -10.16
CA SER A 185 10.22 10.48 -9.82
C SER A 185 11.59 10.62 -9.13
N GLY A 186 12.24 9.50 -8.78
CA GLY A 186 13.48 9.48 -8.01
C GLY A 186 13.32 9.72 -6.51
N ALA A 187 12.08 9.81 -5.98
CA ALA A 187 11.86 10.00 -4.54
C ALA A 187 12.31 8.79 -3.69
N LEU A 188 12.18 7.58 -4.23
CA LEU A 188 12.64 6.32 -3.62
C LEU A 188 13.52 5.52 -4.58
N SER A 189 14.55 4.88 -4.05
CA SER A 189 15.20 3.78 -4.76
C SER A 189 14.29 2.55 -4.80
N LEU A 190 14.50 1.68 -5.79
CA LEU A 190 13.73 0.44 -5.93
C LEU A 190 13.79 -0.45 -4.68
N ARG A 191 14.97 -0.56 -4.03
CA ARG A 191 15.12 -1.31 -2.77
C ARG A 191 14.25 -0.74 -1.65
N GLN A 192 14.25 0.59 -1.49
CA GLN A 192 13.45 1.26 -0.47
C GLN A 192 11.97 1.08 -0.72
N ALA A 193 11.54 1.25 -1.96
CA ALA A 193 10.16 1.02 -2.38
C ALA A 193 9.66 -0.38 -2.01
N VAL A 194 10.44 -1.42 -2.30
CA VAL A 194 10.06 -2.82 -2.02
C VAL A 194 9.99 -3.11 -0.52
N ILE A 195 10.94 -2.62 0.28
CA ILE A 195 10.92 -2.81 1.74
C ILE A 195 9.71 -2.08 2.37
N THR A 196 9.51 -0.82 1.98
CA THR A 196 8.41 0.00 2.49
C THR A 196 7.05 -0.55 2.08
N ALA A 197 6.88 -0.93 0.80
CA ALA A 197 5.67 -1.58 0.32
C ALA A 197 5.42 -2.90 1.04
N GLY A 198 6.45 -3.72 1.24
CA GLY A 198 6.33 -5.00 1.95
C GLY A 198 5.71 -4.85 3.34
N ILE A 199 6.19 -3.89 4.13
CA ILE A 199 5.67 -3.65 5.48
C ILE A 199 4.21 -3.14 5.43
N LEU A 200 3.94 -2.19 4.54
CA LEU A 200 2.66 -1.48 4.52
C LEU A 200 1.55 -2.25 3.83
N GLU A 201 1.84 -2.99 2.75
CA GLU A 201 0.87 -3.88 2.11
C GLU A 201 0.48 -5.02 3.05
N PHE A 202 1.44 -5.60 3.78
CA PHE A 202 1.14 -6.59 4.82
C PHE A 202 0.28 -6.01 5.94
N ALA A 203 0.61 -4.82 6.44
CA ALA A 203 -0.18 -4.14 7.46
C ALA A 203 -1.60 -3.81 6.96
N GLY A 204 -1.75 -3.33 5.73
CA GLY A 204 -3.03 -3.06 5.09
C GLY A 204 -3.88 -4.31 4.95
N ALA A 205 -3.28 -5.40 4.48
CA ALA A 205 -3.94 -6.69 4.33
C ALA A 205 -4.53 -7.21 5.66
N LEU A 206 -3.78 -7.09 6.76
CA LEU A 206 -4.23 -7.52 8.09
C LEU A 206 -5.28 -6.60 8.71
N LEU A 207 -5.08 -5.28 8.61
CA LEU A 207 -5.91 -4.31 9.34
C LEU A 207 -7.21 -3.94 8.60
N MET A 208 -7.21 -4.02 7.26
CA MET A 208 -8.35 -3.59 6.44
C MET A 208 -8.90 -4.68 5.49
N GLY A 209 -8.19 -5.79 5.30
CA GLY A 209 -8.55 -6.81 4.32
C GLY A 209 -9.92 -7.47 4.53
N THR A 210 -10.43 -7.53 5.77
CA THR A 210 -11.66 -8.25 6.11
C THR A 210 -12.89 -7.73 5.37
N HIS A 211 -13.05 -6.41 5.24
CA HIS A 211 -14.25 -5.78 4.68
C HIS A 211 -14.48 -6.17 3.22
N VAL A 212 -13.46 -6.04 2.38
CA VAL A 212 -13.54 -6.36 0.94
C VAL A 212 -13.56 -7.87 0.72
N THR A 213 -12.82 -8.63 1.54
CA THR A 213 -12.77 -10.09 1.44
C THR A 213 -14.14 -10.73 1.65
N ASN A 214 -14.96 -10.22 2.58
CA ASN A 214 -16.33 -10.68 2.76
C ASN A 214 -17.19 -10.51 1.49
N THR A 215 -17.03 -9.39 0.79
CA THR A 215 -17.71 -9.13 -0.49
C THR A 215 -17.21 -10.07 -1.57
N MET A 216 -15.90 -10.31 -1.68
CA MET A 216 -15.35 -11.22 -2.69
C MET A 216 -15.78 -12.68 -2.43
N GLN A 217 -15.86 -13.10 -1.16
CA GLN A 217 -16.25 -14.44 -0.76
C GLN A 217 -17.73 -14.75 -1.08
N LYS A 218 -18.64 -13.82 -0.78
CA LYS A 218 -20.10 -14.04 -0.88
C LYS A 218 -20.75 -13.38 -2.10
N GLY A 219 -20.09 -12.42 -2.74
CA GLY A 219 -20.72 -11.46 -3.62
C GLY A 219 -20.69 -11.80 -5.10
N ILE A 220 -19.90 -12.77 -5.56
CA ILE A 220 -19.75 -13.03 -7.01
C ILE A 220 -20.54 -14.26 -7.46
N LEU A 221 -20.43 -15.37 -6.73
CA LEU A 221 -21.06 -16.65 -7.07
C LEU A 221 -22.19 -17.01 -6.10
N MET A 222 -23.29 -17.51 -6.67
CA MET A 222 -24.45 -18.00 -5.94
C MET A 222 -24.20 -19.45 -5.49
N ALA A 223 -23.69 -19.61 -4.27
CA ALA A 223 -23.37 -20.93 -3.72
C ALA A 223 -24.57 -21.90 -3.68
N ASN A 224 -25.80 -21.38 -3.58
CA ASN A 224 -27.02 -22.18 -3.58
C ASN A 224 -27.26 -22.94 -4.90
N VAL A 225 -26.81 -22.40 -6.04
CA VAL A 225 -26.95 -23.06 -7.35
C VAL A 225 -26.09 -24.33 -7.43
N PHE A 226 -25.04 -24.40 -6.60
CA PHE A 226 -24.14 -25.54 -6.51
C PHE A 226 -24.47 -26.46 -5.33
N GLN A 227 -25.66 -26.35 -4.71
CA GLN A 227 -26.08 -27.27 -3.65
C GLN A 227 -26.07 -28.72 -4.17
N GLY A 228 -25.38 -29.60 -3.45
CA GLY A 228 -25.18 -31.00 -3.86
C GLY A 228 -24.10 -31.19 -4.93
N LYS A 229 -23.40 -30.12 -5.33
CA LYS A 229 -22.26 -30.11 -6.26
C LYS A 229 -21.06 -29.38 -5.64
N ASP A 230 -20.85 -29.57 -4.35
CA ASP A 230 -19.84 -28.86 -3.56
C ASP A 230 -18.42 -29.05 -4.12
N THR A 231 -18.10 -30.24 -4.64
CA THR A 231 -16.83 -30.54 -5.32
C THR A 231 -16.62 -29.69 -6.56
N LEU A 232 -17.69 -29.38 -7.32
CA LEU A 232 -17.62 -28.54 -8.52
C LEU A 232 -17.38 -27.08 -8.14
N LEU A 233 -18.09 -26.57 -7.13
CA LEU A 233 -17.88 -25.20 -6.63
C LEU A 233 -16.46 -25.04 -6.07
N PHE A 234 -16.00 -26.01 -5.27
CA PHE A 234 -14.64 -26.05 -4.76
C PHE A 234 -13.60 -26.03 -5.90
N ALA A 235 -13.76 -26.91 -6.90
CA ALA A 235 -12.89 -26.95 -8.07
C ALA A 235 -12.87 -25.60 -8.83
N GLY A 236 -14.03 -24.97 -8.99
CA GLY A 236 -14.17 -23.68 -9.66
C GLY A 236 -13.47 -22.53 -8.93
N LEU A 237 -13.54 -22.50 -7.59
CA LEU A 237 -12.85 -21.50 -6.77
C LEU A 237 -11.33 -21.66 -6.85
N LEU A 238 -10.80 -22.89 -6.73
CA LEU A 238 -9.38 -23.16 -6.91
C LEU A 238 -8.91 -22.82 -8.34
N SER A 239 -9.71 -23.19 -9.34
CA SER A 239 -9.44 -22.88 -10.74
C SER A 239 -9.41 -21.38 -10.98
N SER A 240 -10.28 -20.61 -10.32
CA SER A 240 -10.32 -19.15 -10.45
C SER A 240 -9.05 -18.50 -9.88
N LEU A 241 -8.57 -18.98 -8.72
CA LEU A 241 -7.30 -18.52 -8.12
C LEU A 241 -6.11 -18.86 -9.02
N ALA A 242 -6.02 -20.08 -9.54
CA ALA A 242 -4.93 -20.47 -10.44
C ALA A 242 -4.98 -19.74 -11.77
N ALA A 243 -6.17 -19.56 -12.36
CA ALA A 243 -6.37 -18.86 -13.63
C ALA A 243 -5.93 -17.40 -13.52
N ALA A 244 -6.41 -16.71 -12.48
CA ALA A 244 -6.03 -15.33 -12.23
C ALA A 244 -4.53 -15.21 -11.94
N GLY A 245 -3.99 -16.07 -11.08
CA GLY A 245 -2.55 -16.13 -10.81
C GLY A 245 -1.71 -16.37 -12.08
N THR A 246 -2.15 -17.27 -12.96
CA THR A 246 -1.45 -17.56 -14.22
C THR A 246 -1.41 -16.34 -15.14
N TRP A 247 -2.54 -15.65 -15.34
CA TRP A 247 -2.57 -14.46 -16.19
C TRP A 247 -1.71 -13.33 -15.61
N LEU A 248 -1.79 -13.10 -14.30
CA LEU A 248 -0.97 -12.11 -13.60
C LEU A 248 0.52 -12.43 -13.66
N GLN A 249 0.89 -13.71 -13.59
CA GLN A 249 2.27 -14.18 -13.76
C GLN A 249 2.79 -13.79 -15.14
N VAL A 250 2.03 -14.10 -16.18
CA VAL A 250 2.38 -13.77 -17.57
C VAL A 250 2.50 -12.26 -17.74
N ALA A 251 1.52 -11.50 -17.26
CA ALA A 251 1.56 -10.04 -17.33
C ALA A 251 2.78 -9.47 -16.60
N SER A 252 3.07 -9.95 -15.39
CA SER A 252 4.23 -9.50 -14.59
C SER A 252 5.56 -9.85 -15.23
N TYR A 253 5.65 -11.01 -15.90
CA TYR A 253 6.85 -11.41 -16.63
C TYR A 253 7.21 -10.40 -17.74
N TYR A 254 6.20 -9.97 -18.50
CA TYR A 254 6.33 -8.95 -19.54
C TYR A 254 6.28 -7.51 -19.03
N GLY A 255 6.18 -7.30 -17.71
CA GLY A 255 6.13 -5.96 -17.11
C GLY A 255 4.82 -5.20 -17.36
N TRP A 256 3.74 -5.91 -17.73
CA TRP A 256 2.45 -5.29 -18.04
C TRP A 256 1.65 -5.02 -16.76
N PRO A 257 1.27 -3.76 -16.50
CA PRO A 257 0.36 -3.44 -15.42
C PRO A 257 -1.05 -3.86 -15.82
N VAL A 258 -1.60 -4.85 -15.12
CA VAL A 258 -2.96 -5.34 -15.33
C VAL A 258 -3.78 -5.18 -14.06
N SER A 259 -5.05 -5.60 -14.10
CA SER A 259 -5.95 -5.48 -12.95
C SER A 259 -6.22 -6.86 -12.37
N THR A 260 -5.70 -7.09 -11.16
CA THR A 260 -5.93 -8.31 -10.38
C THR A 260 -7.40 -8.53 -10.09
N THR A 261 -8.12 -7.49 -9.66
CA THR A 261 -9.56 -7.52 -9.38
C THR A 261 -10.38 -7.90 -10.61
N HIS A 262 -10.08 -7.34 -11.79
CA HIS A 262 -10.75 -7.74 -13.04
C HIS A 262 -10.49 -9.20 -13.38
N CYS A 263 -9.25 -9.65 -13.22
CA CYS A 263 -8.87 -11.01 -13.57
C CYS A 263 -9.58 -12.05 -12.69
N ILE A 264 -9.58 -11.87 -11.36
CA ILE A 264 -10.23 -12.83 -10.46
C ILE A 264 -11.75 -12.82 -10.60
N VAL A 265 -12.38 -11.64 -10.72
CA VAL A 265 -13.83 -11.55 -10.93
C VAL A 265 -14.20 -12.16 -12.28
N GLY A 266 -13.43 -11.90 -13.33
CA GLY A 266 -13.59 -12.53 -14.64
C GLY A 266 -13.47 -14.05 -14.59
N SER A 267 -12.46 -14.58 -13.89
CA SER A 267 -12.27 -16.01 -13.65
C SER A 267 -13.48 -16.65 -12.95
N MET A 268 -13.95 -16.05 -11.87
CA MET A 268 -15.11 -16.55 -11.11
C MET A 268 -16.39 -16.50 -11.94
N VAL A 269 -16.66 -15.40 -12.64
CA VAL A 269 -17.82 -15.24 -13.52
C VAL A 269 -17.76 -16.24 -14.68
N GLY A 270 -16.60 -16.43 -15.31
CA GLY A 270 -16.40 -17.40 -16.39
C GLY A 270 -16.73 -18.83 -15.95
N PHE A 271 -16.18 -19.25 -14.80
CA PHE A 271 -16.54 -20.52 -14.18
C PHE A 271 -18.06 -20.61 -13.90
N GLY A 272 -18.64 -19.59 -13.25
CA GLY A 272 -20.04 -19.56 -12.87
C GLY A 272 -20.97 -19.72 -14.07
N LEU A 273 -20.72 -18.97 -15.15
CA LEU A 273 -21.52 -19.02 -16.36
C LEU A 273 -21.49 -20.37 -17.05
N VAL A 274 -20.30 -20.99 -17.18
CA VAL A 274 -20.15 -22.27 -17.91
C VAL A 274 -20.69 -23.45 -17.12
N TYR A 275 -20.38 -23.54 -15.83
CA TYR A 275 -20.69 -24.72 -15.01
C TYR A 275 -21.98 -24.60 -14.19
N GLY A 276 -22.41 -23.37 -13.88
CA GLY A 276 -23.62 -23.09 -13.12
C GLY A 276 -24.72 -22.37 -13.91
N GLY A 277 -24.44 -21.94 -15.14
CA GLY A 277 -25.37 -21.15 -15.95
C GLY A 277 -25.51 -19.70 -15.50
N THR A 278 -26.40 -18.94 -16.15
CA THR A 278 -26.62 -17.51 -15.83
C THR A 278 -27.11 -17.28 -14.41
N GLY A 279 -27.80 -18.25 -13.79
CA GLY A 279 -28.29 -18.16 -12.41
C GLY A 279 -27.20 -18.29 -11.34
N ALA A 280 -26.00 -18.77 -11.70
CA ALA A 280 -24.89 -18.95 -10.75
C ALA A 280 -24.12 -17.66 -10.43
N VAL A 281 -24.37 -16.58 -11.17
CA VAL A 281 -23.72 -15.27 -10.98
C VAL A 281 -24.65 -14.32 -10.25
N PHE A 282 -24.14 -13.65 -9.22
CA PHE A 282 -24.91 -12.64 -8.48
C PHE A 282 -24.93 -11.31 -9.24
N TRP A 283 -25.82 -11.19 -10.24
CA TRP A 283 -25.83 -10.06 -11.19
C TRP A 283 -25.89 -8.67 -10.54
N SER A 284 -26.64 -8.49 -9.45
CA SER A 284 -26.72 -7.18 -8.79
C SER A 284 -25.44 -6.80 -8.04
N SER A 285 -24.74 -7.78 -7.48
CA SER A 285 -23.43 -7.58 -6.87
C SER A 285 -22.36 -7.38 -7.95
N LEU A 286 -22.40 -8.16 -9.04
CA LEU A 286 -21.51 -7.96 -10.19
C LEU A 286 -21.72 -6.56 -10.82
N ALA A 287 -22.97 -6.08 -10.94
CA ALA A 287 -23.28 -4.73 -11.39
C ALA A 287 -22.68 -3.66 -10.47
N ARG A 288 -22.75 -3.86 -9.13
CA ARG A 288 -22.11 -2.98 -8.16
C ARG A 288 -20.59 -2.97 -8.33
N VAL A 289 -19.96 -4.14 -8.44
CA VAL A 289 -18.51 -4.29 -8.62
C VAL A 289 -18.07 -3.65 -9.94
N THR A 290 -18.72 -3.97 -11.06
CA THR A 290 -18.40 -3.39 -12.37
C THR A 290 -18.62 -1.87 -12.43
N SER A 291 -19.66 -1.34 -11.77
CA SER A 291 -19.85 0.11 -11.66
C SER A 291 -18.69 0.80 -10.95
N SER A 292 -18.11 0.14 -9.92
CA SER A 292 -16.97 0.67 -9.18
C SER A 292 -15.71 0.80 -10.04
N TRP A 293 -15.54 -0.06 -11.05
CA TRP A 293 -14.40 -0.04 -11.97
C TRP A 293 -14.40 1.16 -12.92
N VAL A 294 -15.58 1.74 -13.17
CA VAL A 294 -15.74 2.98 -13.94
C VAL A 294 -15.71 4.21 -13.04
N ILE A 295 -16.33 4.11 -11.85
CA ILE A 295 -16.43 5.24 -10.92
C ILE A 295 -15.07 5.54 -10.26
N SER A 296 -14.30 4.51 -9.88
CA SER A 296 -13.05 4.73 -9.12
C SER A 296 -11.98 5.49 -9.91
N PRO A 297 -11.75 5.25 -11.22
CA PRO A 297 -10.79 6.04 -12.00
C PRO A 297 -11.26 7.47 -12.21
N LEU A 298 -12.56 7.69 -12.42
CA LEU A 298 -13.13 9.03 -12.56
C LEU A 298 -13.03 9.82 -11.26
N LEU A 299 -13.30 9.19 -10.13
CA LEU A 299 -13.16 9.81 -8.82
C LEU A 299 -11.68 10.08 -8.50
N GLY A 300 -10.78 9.15 -8.85
CA GLY A 300 -9.33 9.33 -8.76
C GLY A 300 -8.87 10.54 -9.58
N ALA A 301 -9.33 10.65 -10.83
CA ALA A 301 -9.04 11.78 -11.72
C ALA A 301 -9.56 13.11 -11.17
N ALA A 302 -10.81 13.13 -10.69
CA ALA A 302 -11.41 14.33 -10.11
C ALA A 302 -10.68 14.77 -8.84
N MET A 303 -10.35 13.83 -7.95
CA MET A 303 -9.67 14.12 -6.69
C MET A 303 -8.22 14.57 -6.93
N SER A 304 -7.49 13.92 -7.84
CA SER A 304 -6.11 14.32 -8.16
C SER A 304 -6.05 15.66 -8.88
N PHE A 305 -7.01 15.94 -9.78
CA PHE A 305 -7.17 17.25 -10.43
C PHE A 305 -7.35 18.35 -9.38
N LEU A 306 -8.23 18.12 -8.39
CA LEU A 306 -8.50 19.06 -7.31
C LEU A 306 -7.24 19.28 -6.45
N VAL A 307 -6.60 18.19 -5.99
CA VAL A 307 -5.37 18.27 -5.18
C VAL A 307 -4.28 19.01 -5.93
N TYR A 308 -4.05 18.72 -7.21
CA TYR A 308 -3.02 19.37 -8.00
C TYR A 308 -3.33 20.85 -8.28
N LYS A 309 -4.59 21.21 -8.54
CA LYS A 309 -5.00 22.62 -8.66
C LYS A 309 -4.83 23.38 -7.34
N CYS A 310 -5.11 22.75 -6.19
CA CYS A 310 -4.79 23.32 -4.88
C CYS A 310 -3.28 23.56 -4.71
N ILE A 311 -2.43 22.61 -5.10
CA ILE A 311 -0.96 22.79 -5.06
C ILE A 311 -0.57 23.99 -5.93
N ARG A 312 -1.06 24.08 -7.18
CA ARG A 312 -0.74 25.22 -8.05
C ARG A 312 -1.23 26.55 -7.47
N ARG A 313 -2.43 26.58 -6.87
CA ARG A 313 -3.04 27.81 -6.35
C ARG A 313 -2.47 28.29 -5.02
N PHE A 314 -2.06 27.39 -4.13
CA PHE A 314 -1.57 27.75 -2.80
C PHE A 314 -0.05 27.71 -2.67
N VAL A 315 0.63 26.87 -3.46
CA VAL A 315 2.08 26.74 -3.44
C VAL A 315 2.72 27.49 -4.61
N TYR A 316 2.32 27.22 -5.85
CA TYR A 316 3.05 27.76 -7.01
C TYR A 316 2.82 29.26 -7.22
N SER A 317 1.61 29.77 -7.00
CA SER A 317 1.34 31.22 -7.09
C SER A 317 1.75 32.02 -5.84
N ALA A 318 2.39 31.40 -4.85
CA ALA A 318 2.87 32.14 -3.68
C ALA A 318 4.11 32.98 -4.06
N ARG A 319 4.31 34.11 -3.37
CA ARG A 319 5.53 34.94 -3.56
C ARG A 319 6.81 34.13 -3.30
N ASN A 320 6.79 33.26 -2.29
CA ASN A 320 7.88 32.34 -1.94
C ASN A 320 7.37 30.88 -1.96
N PRO A 321 7.35 30.21 -3.13
CA PRO A 321 6.79 28.87 -3.29
C PRO A 321 7.45 27.80 -2.40
N GLY A 322 8.76 27.89 -2.18
CA GLY A 322 9.49 26.96 -1.31
C GLY A 322 9.03 27.04 0.15
N GLN A 323 8.85 28.26 0.69
CA GLN A 323 8.31 28.44 2.03
C GLN A 323 6.84 28.02 2.12
N ALA A 324 6.04 28.35 1.10
CA ALA A 324 4.64 27.95 1.04
C ALA A 324 4.49 26.41 1.05
N ALA A 325 5.35 25.70 0.30
CA ALA A 325 5.39 24.24 0.31
C ALA A 325 5.76 23.71 1.71
N ALA A 326 6.80 24.26 2.33
CA ALA A 326 7.23 23.84 3.66
C ALA A 326 6.17 24.10 4.74
N ALA A 327 5.37 25.15 4.62
CA ALA A 327 4.25 25.45 5.53
C ALA A 327 3.02 24.58 5.27
N ALA A 328 2.74 24.24 4.00
CA ALA A 328 1.59 23.43 3.62
C ALA A 328 1.76 21.93 3.96
N ALA A 329 3.00 21.42 3.89
CA ALA A 329 3.27 20.00 4.10
C ALA A 329 2.81 19.46 5.48
N PRO A 330 3.12 20.09 6.63
CA PRO A 330 2.63 19.62 7.93
C PRO A 330 1.11 19.62 8.04
N ILE A 331 0.43 20.60 7.44
CA ILE A 331 -1.04 20.67 7.43
C ILE A 331 -1.63 19.52 6.61
N ALA A 332 -1.06 19.26 5.43
CA ALA A 332 -1.49 18.15 4.58
C ALA A 332 -1.27 16.79 5.28
N VAL A 333 -0.15 16.61 5.97
CA VAL A 333 0.14 15.41 6.76
C VAL A 333 -0.82 15.27 7.94
N PHE A 334 -1.10 16.36 8.66
CA PHE A 334 -2.08 16.36 9.74
C PHE A 334 -3.44 15.84 9.25
N LEU A 335 -3.99 16.46 8.21
CA LEU A 335 -5.29 16.11 7.65
C LEU A 335 -5.29 14.67 7.09
N GLY A 336 -4.27 14.31 6.33
CA GLY A 336 -4.13 12.99 5.72
C GLY A 336 -4.01 11.88 6.76
N VAL A 337 -3.04 11.98 7.68
CA VAL A 337 -2.80 10.96 8.70
C VAL A 337 -4.00 10.85 9.64
N THR A 338 -4.63 11.96 10.06
CA THR A 338 -5.86 11.88 10.85
C THR A 338 -6.99 11.18 10.11
N GLY A 339 -7.26 11.54 8.86
CA GLY A 339 -8.30 10.90 8.06
C GLY A 339 -8.07 9.38 7.90
N ILE A 340 -6.84 9.00 7.54
CA ILE A 340 -6.45 7.59 7.38
C ILE A 340 -6.58 6.84 8.70
N SER A 341 -6.06 7.41 9.79
CA SER A 341 -6.08 6.76 11.10
C SER A 341 -7.50 6.54 11.60
N PHE A 342 -8.41 7.47 11.32
CA PHE A 342 -9.82 7.35 11.68
C PHE A 342 -10.57 6.29 10.86
N VAL A 343 -10.29 6.20 9.55
CA VAL A 343 -10.99 5.28 8.64
C VAL A 343 -10.43 3.85 8.72
N ALA A 344 -9.11 3.75 8.76
CA ALA A 344 -8.36 2.51 8.58
C ALA A 344 -8.08 1.76 9.87
N LEU A 345 -7.66 2.46 10.92
CA LEU A 345 -7.12 1.83 12.11
C LEU A 345 -8.25 1.55 13.12
N PRO A 346 -8.30 0.36 13.73
CA PRO A 346 -9.26 0.05 14.78
C PRO A 346 -8.83 0.70 16.12
N LEU A 347 -8.73 2.04 16.16
CA LEU A 347 -8.17 2.81 17.27
C LEU A 347 -8.95 2.61 18.58
N SER A 348 -10.27 2.74 18.53
CA SER A 348 -11.15 2.39 19.64
C SER A 348 -12.60 2.19 19.17
N LYS A 349 -13.39 1.48 19.97
CA LYS A 349 -14.83 1.23 19.69
C LYS A 349 -15.70 2.46 19.92
N ILE A 350 -15.20 3.45 20.67
CA ILE A 350 -15.91 4.68 21.00
C ILE A 350 -15.48 5.74 19.99
N SER A 351 -16.41 6.19 19.14
CA SER A 351 -16.13 7.11 18.03
C SER A 351 -15.36 8.37 18.43
N ASN A 352 -15.71 9.00 19.56
CA ASN A 352 -15.05 10.21 20.04
C ASN A 352 -13.60 9.94 20.48
N LEU A 353 -13.35 8.79 21.10
CA LEU A 353 -12.00 8.41 21.52
C LEU A 353 -11.14 8.06 20.30
N ALA A 354 -11.73 7.38 19.31
CA ALA A 354 -11.06 7.06 18.05
C ALA A 354 -10.68 8.34 17.29
N LEU A 355 -11.57 9.33 17.26
CA LEU A 355 -11.28 10.64 16.68
C LEU A 355 -10.15 11.36 17.43
N GLY A 356 -10.15 11.35 18.76
CA GLY A 356 -9.07 11.94 19.56
C GLY A 356 -7.71 11.28 19.32
N GLN A 357 -7.68 9.94 19.22
CA GLN A 357 -6.48 9.18 18.87
C GLN A 357 -6.00 9.50 17.45
N ALA A 358 -6.92 9.60 16.47
CA ALA A 358 -6.60 9.93 15.09
C ALA A 358 -6.04 11.36 14.93
N ILE A 359 -6.60 12.34 15.65
CA ILE A 359 -6.08 13.71 15.70
C ILE A 359 -4.67 13.72 16.31
N THR A 360 -4.45 12.93 17.36
CA THR A 360 -3.13 12.82 18.00
C THR A 360 -2.10 12.22 17.04
N CYS A 361 -2.43 11.15 16.33
CA CYS A 361 -1.57 10.56 15.30
C CYS A 361 -1.24 11.57 14.19
N GLY A 362 -2.24 12.32 13.72
CA GLY A 362 -2.03 13.38 12.73
C GLY A 362 -1.11 14.50 13.23
N ALA A 363 -1.30 14.95 14.47
CA ALA A 363 -0.47 16.00 15.08
C ALA A 363 0.98 15.55 15.22
N ILE A 364 1.21 14.30 15.65
CA ILE A 364 2.56 13.71 15.73
C ILE A 364 3.18 13.64 14.32
N GLY A 365 2.45 13.13 13.33
CA GLY A 365 2.93 13.04 11.95
C GLY A 365 3.32 14.41 11.39
N ALA A 366 2.46 15.42 11.58
CA ALA A 366 2.71 16.79 11.15
C ALA A 366 3.96 17.39 11.82
N PHE A 367 4.11 17.18 13.13
CA PHE A 367 5.29 17.64 13.87
C PHE A 367 6.58 16.99 13.36
N VAL A 368 6.57 15.66 13.15
CA VAL A 368 7.74 14.93 12.63
C VAL A 368 8.13 15.43 11.24
N VAL A 369 7.16 15.63 10.35
CA VAL A 369 7.42 16.10 8.99
C VAL A 369 7.91 17.55 8.98
N ASP A 370 7.33 18.43 9.80
CA ASP A 370 7.83 19.81 9.96
C ASP A 370 9.29 19.82 10.41
N ARG A 371 9.66 18.96 11.39
CA ARG A 371 11.03 18.85 11.87
C ARG A 371 12.00 18.31 10.82
N ILE A 372 11.59 17.33 10.02
CA ILE A 372 12.41 16.79 8.93
C ILE A 372 12.63 17.87 7.85
N ILE A 373 11.56 18.54 7.41
CA ILE A 373 11.64 19.58 6.37
C ILE A 373 12.52 20.74 6.84
N ARG A 374 12.31 21.25 8.06
CA ARG A 374 13.14 22.34 8.60
C ARG A 374 14.59 21.91 8.82
N GLY A 375 14.84 20.67 9.23
CA GLY A 375 16.19 20.14 9.41
C GLY A 375 16.97 20.01 8.10
N GLN A 376 16.34 19.53 7.03
CA GLN A 376 17.01 19.25 5.75
C GLN A 376 17.04 20.47 4.82
N LEU A 377 15.91 21.20 4.71
CA LEU A 377 15.76 22.34 3.80
C LEU A 377 15.87 23.70 4.48
N GLY A 378 16.03 23.77 5.81
CA GLY A 378 16.04 25.04 6.56
C GLY A 378 17.08 26.04 6.06
N HIS A 379 18.28 25.56 5.69
CA HIS A 379 19.33 26.43 5.14
C HIS A 379 18.98 26.99 3.75
N LEU A 380 18.30 26.21 2.90
CA LEU A 380 17.83 26.67 1.58
C LEU A 380 16.66 27.63 1.72
N LEU A 381 15.75 27.35 2.65
CA LEU A 381 14.63 28.23 2.97
C LEU A 381 15.15 29.59 3.47
N ALA A 382 16.10 29.60 4.40
CA ALA A 382 16.73 30.82 4.91
C ALA A 382 17.47 31.58 3.80
N LYS A 383 18.32 30.90 3.01
CA LYS A 383 19.05 31.52 1.90
C LYS A 383 18.12 32.14 0.85
N SER A 384 17.04 31.43 0.50
CA SER A 384 16.05 31.91 -0.47
C SER A 384 15.21 33.10 0.04
N SER A 385 15.20 33.33 1.36
CA SER A 385 14.51 34.48 1.97
C SER A 385 15.40 35.74 1.97
N SER A 386 16.71 35.56 1.79
CA SER A 386 17.71 36.63 1.81
C SER A 386 18.19 37.06 0.42
N GLU A 387 17.88 36.31 -0.64
CA GLU A 387 18.07 36.76 -2.02
C GLU A 387 16.94 37.76 -2.36
N GLU A 388 17.29 39.00 -2.72
CA GLU A 388 16.33 40.00 -3.20
C GLU A 388 15.59 39.46 -4.43
N PRO A 389 14.28 39.75 -4.57
CA PRO A 389 13.52 39.32 -5.74
C PRO A 389 14.19 39.85 -7.02
N GLU A 390 14.35 38.98 -8.02
CA GLU A 390 14.75 39.42 -9.37
C GLU A 390 13.86 40.59 -9.84
N PRO A 391 14.42 41.58 -10.56
CA PRO A 391 13.72 42.82 -10.89
C PRO A 391 12.40 42.51 -11.60
N GLU A 392 11.34 43.15 -11.11
CA GLU A 392 9.98 43.05 -11.62
C GLU A 392 9.95 43.31 -13.13
N SER A 393 9.82 42.24 -13.92
CA SER A 393 9.25 42.35 -15.27
C SER A 393 7.75 42.11 -15.15
N GLU A 394 7.04 43.24 -15.21
CA GLU A 394 5.60 43.40 -15.24
C GLU A 394 4.85 42.97 -13.96
N THR A 395 4.24 43.99 -13.35
CA THR A 395 3.19 43.87 -12.35
C THR A 395 2.09 42.94 -12.88
N PHE A 396 2.14 41.66 -12.52
CA PHE A 396 0.97 40.78 -12.61
C PHE A 396 -0.06 41.33 -11.64
N ASP A 397 -0.96 42.15 -12.17
CA ASP A 397 -2.21 42.57 -11.55
C ASP A 397 -2.75 41.41 -10.71
N THR A 398 -2.84 41.59 -9.39
CA THR A 398 -3.48 40.66 -8.45
C THR A 398 -5.00 40.63 -8.65
N LYS A 399 -5.48 40.70 -9.90
CA LYS A 399 -6.87 40.64 -10.28
C LYS A 399 -7.27 39.18 -10.46
N ASN A 400 -8.06 38.69 -9.49
CA ASN A 400 -8.93 37.52 -9.59
C ASN A 400 -8.31 36.31 -10.31
N ILE A 401 -7.18 35.80 -9.82
CA ILE A 401 -6.66 34.47 -10.19
C ILE A 401 -7.68 33.42 -9.72
N GLY A 402 -8.57 33.04 -10.64
CA GLY A 402 -9.58 32.00 -10.43
C GLY A 402 -8.96 30.62 -10.22
N PHE A 403 -9.67 29.71 -9.58
CA PHE A 403 -9.17 28.35 -9.28
C PHE A 403 -8.69 27.58 -10.53
N LEU A 404 -9.23 27.91 -11.70
CA LEU A 404 -8.92 27.23 -12.96
C LEU A 404 -7.77 27.87 -13.75
N SER A 405 -7.24 29.03 -13.37
CA SER A 405 -6.18 29.71 -14.11
C SER A 405 -4.92 28.85 -14.27
N ASP A 406 -4.27 28.94 -15.43
CA ASP A 406 -2.99 28.29 -15.65
C ASP A 406 -1.84 29.12 -15.05
N ILE A 407 -1.37 28.66 -13.89
CA ILE A 407 -0.26 29.26 -13.15
C ILE A 407 1.04 28.58 -13.60
N ALA A 408 2.01 29.37 -14.07
CA ALA A 408 3.35 28.90 -14.36
C ALA A 408 4.06 28.43 -13.06
N GLY A 409 4.79 27.32 -13.13
CA GLY A 409 5.50 26.77 -11.96
C GLY A 409 6.69 27.64 -11.54
N PRO A 410 7.16 27.51 -10.28
CA PRO A 410 8.40 28.16 -9.84
C PRO A 410 9.59 27.68 -10.68
N LYS A 411 10.64 28.50 -10.78
CA LYS A 411 11.90 28.16 -11.46
C LYS A 411 13.08 28.21 -10.48
N GLY A 412 14.22 27.66 -10.90
CA GLY A 412 15.49 27.77 -10.17
C GLY A 412 15.45 27.17 -8.76
N THR A 413 16.03 27.89 -7.79
CA THR A 413 16.19 27.42 -6.40
C THR A 413 14.84 27.14 -5.71
N GLN A 414 13.80 27.96 -5.98
CA GLN A 414 12.48 27.76 -5.41
C GLN A 414 11.86 26.43 -5.86
N LEU A 415 12.02 26.07 -7.14
CA LEU A 415 11.54 24.79 -7.67
C LEU A 415 12.21 23.60 -6.98
N LYS A 416 13.53 23.67 -6.76
CA LYS A 416 14.30 22.62 -6.06
C LYS A 416 13.81 22.43 -4.63
N ILE A 417 13.51 23.51 -3.90
CA ILE A 417 12.96 23.46 -2.54
C ILE A 417 11.57 22.81 -2.56
N VAL A 418 10.70 23.23 -3.48
CA VAL A 418 9.35 22.67 -3.62
C VAL A 418 9.43 21.17 -3.94
N TYR A 419 10.28 20.75 -4.87
CA TYR A 419 10.47 19.33 -5.19
C TYR A 419 11.06 18.54 -4.03
N GLY A 420 11.99 19.12 -3.26
CA GLY A 420 12.49 18.48 -2.04
C GLY A 420 11.39 18.24 -0.99
N VAL A 421 10.55 19.25 -0.73
CA VAL A 421 9.39 19.10 0.18
C VAL A 421 8.41 18.06 -0.33
N PHE A 422 8.01 18.16 -1.61
CA PHE A 422 7.05 17.22 -2.18
C PHE A 422 7.63 15.83 -2.41
N GLY A 423 8.95 15.66 -2.49
CA GLY A 423 9.60 14.35 -2.46
C GLY A 423 9.31 13.62 -1.15
N TYR A 424 9.44 14.30 0.00
CA TYR A 424 9.05 13.70 1.29
C TYR A 424 7.55 13.42 1.37
N MET A 425 6.72 14.34 0.89
CA MET A 425 5.27 14.15 0.85
C MET A 425 4.88 12.96 -0.03
N GLN A 426 5.57 12.77 -1.14
CA GLN A 426 5.34 11.67 -2.07
C GLN A 426 5.70 10.31 -1.45
N VAL A 427 6.80 10.23 -0.70
CA VAL A 427 7.11 9.01 0.07
C VAL A 427 5.97 8.66 1.03
N LEU A 428 5.38 9.66 1.69
CA LEU A 428 4.23 9.45 2.57
C LEU A 428 2.96 9.04 1.80
N SER A 429 2.71 9.61 0.61
CA SER A 429 1.57 9.17 -0.22
C SER A 429 1.76 7.76 -0.76
N ALA A 430 2.98 7.35 -1.12
CA ALA A 430 3.28 5.98 -1.53
C ALA A 430 3.08 5.00 -0.37
N CYS A 431 3.52 5.36 0.83
CA CYS A 431 3.20 4.61 2.05
C CYS A 431 1.69 4.43 2.24
N PHE A 432 0.94 5.52 2.09
CA PHE A 432 -0.51 5.48 2.18
C PHE A 432 -1.13 4.58 1.09
N MET A 433 -0.69 4.72 -0.16
CA MET A 433 -1.15 3.90 -1.27
C MET A 433 -0.86 2.42 -1.04
N SER A 434 0.36 2.03 -0.64
CA SER A 434 0.68 0.63 -0.30
C SER A 434 -0.23 0.08 0.79
N PHE A 435 -0.48 0.85 1.86
CA PHE A 435 -1.39 0.41 2.91
C PHE A 435 -2.82 0.21 2.40
N ALA A 436 -3.37 1.17 1.66
CA ALA A 436 -4.72 1.08 1.11
C ALA A 436 -4.84 -0.07 0.10
N HIS A 437 -3.81 -0.25 -0.73
CA HIS A 437 -3.69 -1.29 -1.72
C HIS A 437 -3.70 -2.68 -1.09
N GLY A 438 -2.83 -2.94 -0.11
CA GLY A 438 -2.79 -4.23 0.60
C GLY A 438 -4.14 -4.61 1.23
N GLY A 439 -4.87 -3.62 1.76
CA GLY A 439 -6.21 -3.83 2.31
C GLY A 439 -7.30 -4.14 1.26
N ASN A 440 -7.22 -3.56 0.07
CA ASN A 440 -8.16 -3.85 -1.02
C ASN A 440 -7.84 -5.20 -1.68
N ASP A 441 -6.58 -5.41 -2.05
CA ASP A 441 -6.20 -6.42 -3.02
C ASP A 441 -5.96 -7.80 -2.39
N VAL A 442 -5.68 -7.88 -1.08
CA VAL A 442 -5.65 -9.17 -0.38
C VAL A 442 -6.96 -9.95 -0.54
N SER A 443 -8.08 -9.24 -0.70
CA SER A 443 -9.40 -9.85 -0.91
C SER A 443 -9.50 -10.67 -2.19
N ASN A 444 -8.74 -10.33 -3.22
CA ASN A 444 -8.72 -11.03 -4.51
C ASN A 444 -8.17 -12.45 -4.36
N ALA A 445 -7.22 -12.67 -3.44
CA ALA A 445 -6.72 -14.00 -3.12
C ALA A 445 -7.55 -14.66 -2.01
N ILE A 446 -7.83 -13.92 -0.93
CA ILE A 446 -8.39 -14.51 0.29
C ILE A 446 -9.90 -14.75 0.20
N GLY A 447 -10.65 -13.99 -0.60
CA GLY A 447 -12.09 -14.18 -0.77
C GLY A 447 -12.42 -15.57 -1.32
N PRO A 448 -11.93 -15.93 -2.51
CA PRO A 448 -12.15 -17.25 -3.10
C PRO A 448 -11.50 -18.37 -2.27
N LEU A 449 -10.34 -18.10 -1.67
CA LEU A 449 -9.66 -19.06 -0.79
C LEU A 449 -10.50 -19.41 0.45
N ALA A 450 -11.03 -18.40 1.14
CA ALA A 450 -11.87 -18.58 2.32
C ALA A 450 -13.19 -19.29 1.96
N ALA A 451 -13.77 -18.98 0.79
CA ALA A 451 -14.91 -19.73 0.27
C ALA A 451 -14.56 -21.22 0.05
N ALA A 452 -13.43 -21.52 -0.59
CA ALA A 452 -13.01 -22.90 -0.84
C ALA A 452 -12.72 -23.67 0.46
N LEU A 453 -12.03 -23.07 1.43
CA LEU A 453 -11.78 -23.67 2.74
C LEU A 453 -13.08 -23.94 3.51
N SER A 454 -14.06 -23.05 3.42
CA SER A 454 -15.35 -23.24 4.09
C SER A 454 -16.11 -24.46 3.57
N ILE A 455 -16.00 -24.78 2.27
CA ILE A 455 -16.60 -25.97 1.68
C ILE A 455 -15.97 -27.24 2.28
N LEU A 456 -14.64 -27.27 2.40
CA LEU A 456 -13.92 -28.42 2.95
C LEU A 456 -14.20 -28.67 4.44
N GLN A 457 -14.50 -27.60 5.19
CA GLN A 457 -14.78 -27.67 6.63
C GLN A 457 -16.27 -27.95 6.93
N GLY A 458 -17.12 -28.19 5.92
CA GLY A 458 -18.55 -28.47 6.09
C GLY A 458 -19.40 -27.20 6.35
N GLY A 459 -18.86 -26.02 6.06
CA GLY A 459 -19.42 -24.70 6.36
C GLY A 459 -20.56 -24.21 5.46
N LEU A 460 -21.31 -25.09 4.77
CA LEU A 460 -22.51 -24.67 4.03
C LEU A 460 -23.70 -24.31 4.95
N SER A 461 -23.55 -24.47 6.28
CA SER A 461 -24.48 -23.92 7.25
C SER A 461 -24.32 -22.40 7.35
N ARG A 462 -25.45 -21.71 7.19
CA ARG A 462 -25.75 -20.26 7.12
C ARG A 462 -25.11 -19.31 8.16
N ALA A 463 -24.16 -19.77 8.98
CA ALA A 463 -23.39 -18.94 9.88
C ALA A 463 -22.37 -18.10 9.09
N ASP A 464 -22.17 -16.86 9.51
CA ASP A 464 -21.15 -16.00 8.92
C ASP A 464 -19.78 -16.68 8.99
N ILE A 465 -19.26 -17.10 7.83
CA ILE A 465 -17.89 -17.61 7.71
C ILE A 465 -16.96 -16.44 8.02
N VAL A 466 -16.49 -16.38 9.26
CA VAL A 466 -15.50 -15.40 9.70
C VAL A 466 -14.17 -15.78 9.07
N ILE A 467 -13.60 -14.87 8.27
CA ILE A 467 -12.29 -15.06 7.66
C ILE A 467 -11.23 -15.11 8.77
N PRO A 468 -10.50 -16.23 8.92
CA PRO A 468 -9.49 -16.34 9.96
C PRO A 468 -8.31 -15.40 9.71
N ASN A 469 -7.78 -14.79 10.77
CA ASN A 469 -6.66 -13.84 10.67
C ASN A 469 -5.37 -14.50 10.13
N ASP A 470 -5.17 -15.80 10.34
CA ASP A 470 -4.03 -16.54 9.78
C ASP A 470 -4.11 -16.62 8.24
N VAL A 471 -5.31 -16.70 7.68
CA VAL A 471 -5.52 -16.70 6.22
C VAL A 471 -5.29 -15.31 5.61
N LEU A 472 -5.69 -14.24 6.31
CA LEU A 472 -5.36 -12.87 5.88
C LEU A 472 -3.85 -12.59 5.98
N ALA A 473 -3.20 -13.03 7.07
CA ALA A 473 -1.76 -12.94 7.23
C ALA A 473 -1.03 -13.69 6.11
N TRP A 474 -1.57 -14.85 5.71
CA TRP A 474 -1.06 -15.63 4.61
C TRP A 474 -1.15 -14.91 3.26
N GLY A 475 -2.27 -14.24 2.99
CA GLY A 475 -2.43 -13.39 1.81
C GLY A 475 -1.44 -12.22 1.80
N GLY A 476 -1.31 -11.53 2.93
CA GLY A 476 -0.30 -10.47 3.10
C GLY A 476 1.12 -10.99 2.86
N PHE A 477 1.48 -12.15 3.43
CA PHE A 477 2.79 -12.78 3.20
C PHE A 477 3.01 -13.11 1.72
N GLY A 478 2.01 -13.64 1.03
CA GLY A 478 2.06 -13.88 -0.41
C GLY A 478 2.34 -12.60 -1.20
N ILE A 479 1.62 -11.52 -0.92
CA ILE A 479 1.86 -10.20 -1.56
C ILE A 479 3.31 -9.75 -1.34
N VAL A 480 3.82 -9.82 -0.11
CA VAL A 480 5.22 -9.43 0.21
C VAL A 480 6.24 -10.31 -0.52
N ALA A 481 5.99 -11.62 -0.59
CA ALA A 481 6.84 -12.55 -1.32
C ALA A 481 6.89 -12.22 -2.82
N GLY A 482 5.73 -11.92 -3.41
CA GLY A 482 5.57 -11.53 -4.80
C GLY A 482 6.32 -10.26 -5.17
N LEU A 483 6.10 -9.19 -4.41
CA LEU A 483 6.75 -7.90 -4.66
C LEU A 483 8.27 -7.98 -4.48
N THR A 484 8.75 -8.81 -3.55
CA THR A 484 10.18 -8.98 -3.29
C THR A 484 10.85 -9.73 -4.43
N MET A 485 10.20 -10.76 -4.97
CA MET A 485 10.79 -11.60 -6.00
C MET A 485 10.66 -11.00 -7.40
N TRP A 486 9.51 -10.45 -7.78
CA TRP A 486 9.19 -10.06 -9.16
C TRP A 486 8.69 -8.63 -9.34
N GLY A 487 8.36 -7.92 -8.25
CA GLY A 487 7.78 -6.56 -8.31
C GLY A 487 8.64 -5.54 -9.07
N TYR A 488 9.97 -5.72 -9.11
CA TYR A 488 10.87 -4.83 -9.83
C TYR A 488 10.56 -4.69 -11.33
N ARG A 489 10.02 -5.74 -11.97
CA ARG A 489 9.75 -5.76 -13.42
C ARG A 489 8.68 -4.75 -13.81
N VAL A 490 7.56 -4.75 -13.07
CA VAL A 490 6.44 -3.86 -13.34
C VAL A 490 6.73 -2.45 -12.82
N ILE A 491 7.39 -2.31 -11.67
CA ILE A 491 7.82 -0.99 -11.13
C ILE A 491 8.69 -0.25 -12.16
N ALA A 492 9.69 -0.95 -12.74
CA ALA A 492 10.58 -0.35 -13.73
C ALA A 492 9.83 0.10 -15.00
N THR A 493 8.77 -0.61 -15.38
CA THR A 493 7.96 -0.30 -16.56
C THR A 493 7.04 0.90 -16.32
N ILE A 494 6.33 0.92 -15.18
CA ILE A 494 5.45 2.04 -14.80
C ILE A 494 6.24 3.33 -14.60
N GLY A 495 7.36 3.26 -13.87
CA GLY A 495 8.19 4.43 -13.55
C GLY A 495 8.72 5.15 -14.79
N LYS A 496 8.96 4.42 -15.89
CA LYS A 496 9.45 4.98 -17.17
C LYS A 496 8.33 5.39 -18.14
N LYS A 497 7.15 4.76 -18.08
CA LYS A 497 6.10 4.92 -19.11
C LYS A 497 4.97 5.90 -18.75
N ILE A 498 4.75 6.24 -17.48
CA ILE A 498 3.46 6.87 -17.09
C ILE A 498 3.40 8.40 -17.24
N THR A 499 4.50 9.13 -17.27
CA THR A 499 4.68 10.57 -17.64
C THR A 499 5.98 11.05 -16.98
N GLU A 500 6.53 12.21 -17.36
CA GLU A 500 7.53 12.88 -16.53
C GLU A 500 6.89 13.27 -15.18
N LEU A 501 6.96 12.35 -14.22
CA LEU A 501 6.35 12.47 -12.91
C LEU A 501 7.29 13.30 -12.03
N THR A 502 6.99 14.59 -11.91
CA THR A 502 7.60 15.45 -10.90
C THR A 502 7.03 15.12 -9.51
N PRO A 503 7.75 15.40 -8.41
CA PRO A 503 7.28 14.99 -7.09
C PRO A 503 5.91 15.54 -6.67
N THR A 504 5.59 16.77 -7.09
CA THR A 504 4.27 17.38 -6.86
C THR A 504 3.14 16.66 -7.59
N ARG A 505 3.41 16.15 -8.80
CA ARG A 505 2.46 15.39 -9.61
C ARG A 505 2.26 13.99 -9.04
N GLY A 506 3.36 13.32 -8.70
CA GLY A 506 3.36 11.99 -8.07
C GLY A 506 2.56 11.99 -6.76
N PHE A 507 2.88 12.93 -5.86
CA PHE A 507 2.13 13.10 -4.61
C PHE A 507 0.62 13.29 -4.83
N ALA A 508 0.22 14.19 -5.74
CA ALA A 508 -1.19 14.47 -5.98
C ALA A 508 -1.94 13.25 -6.53
N ALA A 509 -1.33 12.50 -7.44
CA ALA A 509 -1.92 11.30 -8.02
C ALA A 509 -2.01 10.15 -6.99
N GLU A 510 -0.92 9.84 -6.28
CA GLU A 510 -0.90 8.77 -5.29
C GLU A 510 -1.83 9.07 -4.11
N PHE A 511 -1.81 10.30 -3.56
CA PHE A 511 -2.67 10.66 -2.43
C PHE A 511 -4.16 10.55 -2.79
N ALA A 512 -4.54 11.01 -3.99
CA ALA A 512 -5.90 10.89 -4.49
C ALA A 512 -6.30 9.43 -4.70
N ALA A 513 -5.45 8.63 -5.37
CA ALA A 513 -5.72 7.23 -5.61
C ALA A 513 -5.85 6.44 -4.30
N ALA A 514 -4.92 6.63 -3.36
CA ALA A 514 -4.93 5.99 -2.05
C ALA A 514 -6.18 6.33 -1.26
N SER A 515 -6.64 7.58 -1.31
CA SER A 515 -7.88 8.02 -0.66
C SER A 515 -9.11 7.29 -1.21
N VAL A 516 -9.22 7.19 -2.54
CA VAL A 516 -10.32 6.49 -3.21
C VAL A 516 -10.30 4.99 -2.89
N VAL A 517 -9.12 4.35 -2.96
CA VAL A 517 -8.94 2.94 -2.62
C VAL A 517 -9.31 2.69 -1.16
N LEU A 518 -8.83 3.51 -0.24
CA LEU A 518 -9.13 3.36 1.19
C LEU A 518 -10.63 3.45 1.48
N CYS A 519 -11.31 4.45 0.91
CA CYS A 519 -12.74 4.63 1.08
C CYS A 519 -13.53 3.46 0.49
N ALA A 520 -13.17 3.00 -0.72
CA ALA A 520 -13.80 1.83 -1.33
C ALA A 520 -13.59 0.56 -0.50
N SER A 521 -12.38 0.34 0.01
CA SER A 521 -12.06 -0.79 0.90
C SER A 521 -12.91 -0.77 2.16
N LYS A 522 -13.10 0.41 2.77
CA LYS A 522 -13.94 0.56 3.95
C LYS A 522 -15.42 0.26 3.68
N LEU A 523 -15.89 0.61 2.49
CA LEU A 523 -17.23 0.28 2.00
C LEU A 523 -17.37 -1.19 1.55
N GLY A 524 -16.28 -1.97 1.58
CA GLY A 524 -16.27 -3.36 1.13
C GLY A 524 -16.45 -3.51 -0.38
N LEU A 525 -16.12 -2.48 -1.16
CA LEU A 525 -16.22 -2.50 -2.62
C LEU A 525 -14.87 -2.93 -3.22
N PRO A 526 -14.78 -4.10 -3.89
CA PRO A 526 -13.54 -4.50 -4.54
C PRO A 526 -13.35 -3.66 -5.80
N ILE A 527 -12.37 -2.75 -5.75
CA ILE A 527 -11.99 -1.91 -6.89
C ILE A 527 -10.64 -2.34 -7.46
N SER A 528 -10.21 -1.70 -8.55
CA SER A 528 -8.85 -1.86 -9.08
C SER A 528 -7.98 -0.68 -8.68
N GLY A 529 -6.89 -0.96 -7.93
CA GLY A 529 -5.86 0.03 -7.62
C GLY A 529 -5.23 0.61 -8.89
N THR A 530 -4.89 -0.25 -9.86
CA THR A 530 -4.35 0.12 -11.17
C THR A 530 -5.19 1.19 -11.87
N HIS A 531 -6.51 1.00 -12.00
CA HIS A 531 -7.35 1.95 -12.74
C HIS A 531 -7.52 3.26 -11.99
N THR A 532 -7.64 3.17 -10.66
CA THR A 532 -7.79 4.34 -9.80
C THR A 532 -6.55 5.24 -9.88
N LEU A 533 -5.36 4.64 -9.88
CA LEU A 533 -4.10 5.38 -10.08
C LEU A 533 -3.99 5.96 -11.48
N VAL A 534 -4.30 5.19 -12.53
CA VAL A 534 -4.27 5.69 -13.91
C VAL A 534 -5.20 6.89 -14.05
N GLY A 535 -6.42 6.79 -13.54
CA GLY A 535 -7.37 7.91 -13.48
C GLY A 535 -6.78 9.11 -12.75
N ALA A 536 -6.18 8.88 -11.58
CA ALA A 536 -5.52 9.94 -10.81
C ALA A 536 -4.37 10.61 -11.60
N VAL A 537 -3.52 9.85 -12.30
CA VAL A 537 -2.47 10.42 -13.15
C VAL A 537 -3.07 11.24 -14.29
N MET A 538 -4.13 10.75 -14.94
CA MET A 538 -4.85 11.48 -15.98
C MET A 538 -5.43 12.80 -15.44
N GLY A 539 -5.99 12.81 -14.24
CA GLY A 539 -6.50 14.01 -13.58
C GLY A 539 -5.43 15.08 -13.35
N VAL A 540 -4.22 14.69 -12.95
CA VAL A 540 -3.07 15.60 -12.85
C VAL A 540 -2.66 16.14 -14.22
N GLY A 541 -2.70 15.29 -15.26
CA GLY A 541 -2.50 15.70 -16.66
C GLY A 541 -3.52 16.76 -17.09
N PHE A 542 -4.81 16.48 -16.96
CA PHE A 542 -5.88 17.42 -17.31
C PHE A 542 -5.80 18.74 -16.55
N ALA A 543 -5.31 18.74 -15.31
CA ALA A 543 -5.09 19.95 -14.54
C ALA A 543 -4.02 20.88 -15.14
N ARG A 544 -3.18 20.40 -16.07
CA ARG A 544 -2.19 21.16 -16.85
C ARG A 544 -2.65 21.53 -18.27
N GLY A 545 -3.79 21.00 -18.71
CA GLY A 545 -4.31 21.17 -20.07
C GLY A 545 -4.54 19.84 -20.80
N LEU A 546 -5.50 19.84 -21.73
CA LEU A 546 -5.99 18.65 -22.45
C LEU A 546 -4.91 17.94 -23.30
N ASN A 547 -3.91 18.67 -23.81
CA ASN A 547 -2.86 18.12 -24.69
C ASN A 547 -1.75 17.35 -23.95
N SER A 548 -1.81 17.25 -22.62
CA SER A 548 -0.74 16.65 -21.81
C SER A 548 -0.89 15.15 -21.58
N VAL A 549 -2.05 14.56 -21.88
CA VAL A 549 -2.31 13.12 -21.70
C VAL A 549 -2.11 12.41 -23.04
N ARG A 550 -1.19 11.44 -23.08
CA ARG A 550 -0.94 10.63 -24.28
C ARG A 550 -2.10 9.65 -24.51
N ALA A 551 -2.88 9.87 -25.56
CA ALA A 551 -4.01 9.01 -25.92
C ALA A 551 -3.61 7.54 -26.10
N GLU A 552 -2.40 7.29 -26.62
CA GLU A 552 -1.88 5.93 -26.80
C GLU A 552 -1.73 5.18 -25.48
N THR A 553 -1.22 5.84 -24.43
CA THR A 553 -1.09 5.24 -23.09
C THR A 553 -2.46 4.88 -22.51
N VAL A 554 -3.47 5.74 -22.70
CA VAL A 554 -4.85 5.45 -22.25
C VAL A 554 -5.42 4.25 -23.01
N LYS A 555 -5.21 4.20 -24.32
CA LYS A 555 -5.66 3.10 -25.17
C LYS A 555 -5.02 1.77 -24.80
N GLU A 556 -3.70 1.73 -24.57
CA GLU A 556 -2.98 0.54 -24.12
C GLU A 556 -3.56 0.00 -22.81
N ILE A 557 -3.82 0.89 -21.86
CA ILE A 557 -4.38 0.55 -20.56
C ILE A 557 -5.81 0.01 -20.69
N VAL A 558 -6.69 0.69 -21.41
CA VAL A 558 -8.07 0.20 -21.64
C VAL A 558 -8.08 -1.14 -22.38
N THR A 559 -7.15 -1.34 -23.32
CA THR A 559 -7.01 -2.60 -24.05
C THR A 559 -6.59 -3.73 -23.11
N SER A 560 -5.64 -3.49 -22.19
CA SER A 560 -5.24 -4.51 -21.21
C SER A 560 -6.40 -4.91 -20.29
N TRP A 561 -7.30 -3.97 -19.95
CA TRP A 561 -8.49 -4.25 -19.15
C TRP A 561 -9.47 -5.16 -19.88
N LEU A 562 -9.72 -4.88 -21.16
CA LEU A 562 -10.62 -5.66 -22.01
C LEU A 562 -10.13 -7.10 -22.22
N VAL A 563 -8.81 -7.30 -22.31
CA VAL A 563 -8.22 -8.64 -22.50
C VAL A 563 -8.17 -9.44 -21.20
N THR A 564 -7.98 -8.78 -20.06
CA THR A 564 -7.77 -9.44 -18.76
C THR A 564 -8.97 -10.27 -18.28
N ILE A 565 -10.20 -9.77 -18.48
CA ILE A 565 -11.43 -10.46 -18.04
C ILE A 565 -11.65 -11.76 -18.84
N PRO A 566 -11.66 -11.76 -20.19
CA PRO A 566 -11.79 -12.97 -20.99
C PRO A 566 -10.64 -13.96 -20.77
N ALA A 567 -9.41 -13.49 -20.59
CA ALA A 567 -8.26 -14.35 -20.33
C ALA A 567 -8.46 -15.15 -19.02
N GLY A 568 -8.80 -14.45 -17.93
CA GLY A 568 -9.11 -15.09 -16.64
C GLY A 568 -10.27 -16.09 -16.74
N ALA A 569 -11.38 -15.68 -17.37
CA ALA A 569 -12.54 -16.54 -17.59
C ALA A 569 -12.18 -17.83 -18.35
N THR A 570 -11.42 -17.71 -19.44
CA THR A 570 -11.03 -18.84 -20.29
C THR A 570 -10.14 -19.83 -19.54
N PHE A 571 -9.13 -19.34 -18.82
CA PHE A 571 -8.28 -20.18 -17.98
C PHE A 571 -9.05 -20.83 -16.83
N ALA A 572 -9.99 -20.12 -16.20
CA ALA A 572 -10.77 -20.69 -15.11
C ALA A 572 -11.65 -21.85 -15.59
N VAL A 573 -12.25 -21.71 -16.78
CA VAL A 573 -13.08 -22.77 -17.38
C VAL A 573 -12.26 -24.00 -17.73
N SER A 574 -11.08 -23.82 -18.33
CA SER A 574 -10.19 -24.94 -18.68
C SER A 574 -9.62 -25.63 -17.45
N TYR A 575 -9.16 -24.87 -16.45
CA TYR A 575 -8.65 -25.43 -15.19
C TYR A 575 -9.74 -26.16 -14.41
N THR A 576 -10.98 -25.66 -14.42
CA THR A 576 -12.11 -26.36 -13.78
C THR A 576 -12.35 -27.72 -14.42
N TRP A 577 -12.28 -27.80 -15.75
CA TRP A 577 -12.43 -29.07 -16.47
C TRP A 577 -11.34 -30.07 -16.04
N ILE A 578 -10.09 -29.63 -15.92
CA ILE A 578 -8.97 -30.46 -15.48
C ILE A 578 -9.15 -30.89 -14.01
N PHE A 579 -9.44 -29.94 -13.12
CA PHE A 579 -9.53 -30.21 -11.68
C PHE A 579 -10.74 -31.06 -11.32
N THR A 580 -11.88 -30.93 -12.00
CA THR A 580 -13.01 -31.84 -11.77
C THR A 580 -12.67 -33.28 -12.12
N LYS A 581 -11.90 -33.51 -13.20
CA LYS A 581 -11.38 -34.85 -13.51
C LYS A 581 -10.42 -35.35 -12.44
N LEU A 582 -9.44 -34.53 -12.05
CA LEU A 582 -8.48 -34.91 -11.02
C LEU A 582 -9.16 -35.20 -9.67
N LEU A 583 -10.07 -34.32 -9.25
CA LEU A 583 -10.79 -34.46 -7.99
C LEU A 583 -11.71 -35.68 -8.00
N SER A 584 -12.27 -36.10 -9.14
CA SER A 584 -13.08 -37.33 -9.19
C SER A 584 -12.31 -38.61 -8.86
N TYR A 585 -10.97 -38.61 -8.96
CA TYR A 585 -10.13 -39.72 -8.51
C TYR A 585 -9.78 -39.64 -7.03
N ILE A 586 -9.89 -38.45 -6.42
CA ILE A 586 -9.49 -38.18 -5.04
C ILE A 586 -10.71 -38.21 -4.12
N LEU A 587 -11.76 -37.48 -4.49
CA LEU A 587 -13.02 -37.24 -3.78
C LEU A 587 -14.03 -38.33 -4.09
#